data_AF-A0A1Q2YYS2-F1
#
_entry.id   AF-A0A1Q2YYS2-F1
#
_cell.length_a   1.000
_cell.length_b   1.000
_cell.length_c   1.000
_cell.angle_alpha   90.00
_cell.angle_beta   90.00
_cell.angle_gamma   90.00
#
_symmetry.space_group_name_H-M   'P 1'
#
loop_
_entity.id
_entity.type
_entity.pdbx_description
1 polymer ?
#
loop_
_entity_poly.entity_id
_entity_poly.type
_entity_poly.pdbx_seq_one_letter_code
_entity_poly.pdbx_strand_id
1 'polypeptide(L)' 'MAAAARRRIAVSPAAEFAAGPGHAPDAVRLALAAPAEAALRPALETLLELALNGPDAAIIG' A
#
# COMPACT_ATOMS: atom_id res chain seq x y z
N MET A 1 -0.18 -2.59 -5.48
CA MET A 1 0.10 -1.36 -6.25
C MET A 1 -1.13 -0.79 -6.93
N ALA A 2 -1.63 -1.43 -7.99
CA ALA A 2 -2.78 -0.90 -8.77
C ALA A 2 -4.02 -0.64 -7.90
N ALA A 3 -4.36 -1.55 -6.99
CA ALA A 3 -5.48 -1.37 -6.06
C ALA A 3 -5.32 -0.13 -5.15
N ALA A 4 -4.14 0.05 -4.54
CA ALA A 4 -3.84 1.23 -3.72
C ALA A 4 -3.89 2.55 -4.54
N ALA A 5 -3.34 2.53 -5.76
CA ALA A 5 -3.36 3.69 -6.65
C ALA A 5 -4.79 4.10 -7.06
N ARG A 6 -5.69 3.13 -7.29
CA ARG A 6 -7.13 3.38 -7.52
C ARG A 6 -7.79 4.05 -6.31
N ARG A 7 -7.27 3.82 -5.10
CA ARG A 7 -7.68 4.49 -3.86
C ARG A 7 -6.89 5.78 -3.57
N ARG A 8 -6.10 6.27 -4.53
CA ARG A 8 -5.25 7.48 -4.42
C ARG A 8 -4.16 7.39 -3.33
N ILE A 9 -3.73 6.17 -2.99
CA ILE A 9 -2.66 5.90 -2.03
C ILE A 9 -1.41 5.49 -2.79
N ALA A 10 -0.36 6.29 -2.70
CA ALA A 10 0.95 5.95 -3.24
C ALA A 10 1.70 5.02 -2.27
N VAL A 11 2.30 3.95 -2.79
CA VAL A 11 3.16 3.02 -2.07
C VAL A 11 4.38 2.71 -2.94
N SER A 12 5.48 2.26 -2.35
CA SER A 12 6.69 1.86 -3.11
C SER A 12 6.77 0.33 -3.17
N PRO A 13 7.00 -0.30 -4.35
CA PRO A 13 7.06 -1.75 -4.48
C PRO A 13 8.35 -2.28 -3.89
N ALA A 14 8.35 -3.52 -3.42
CA ALA A 14 9.57 -4.17 -2.93
C ALA A 14 10.70 -4.19 -3.98
N ALA A 15 10.36 -4.28 -5.27
CA ALA A 15 11.33 -4.29 -6.36
C ALA A 15 12.18 -3.00 -6.45
N GLU A 16 11.67 -1.84 -6.03
CA GLU A 16 12.47 -0.59 -5.98
C GLU A 16 13.60 -0.63 -4.96
N PHE A 17 13.57 -1.59 -4.03
CA PHE A 17 14.56 -1.77 -2.97
C PHE A 17 15.40 -3.05 -3.13
N ALA A 18 15.28 -3.75 -4.24
CA ALA A 18 16.06 -4.95 -4.48
C ALA A 18 17.56 -4.62 -4.57
N ALA A 19 18.36 -5.24 -3.70
CA ALA A 19 19.82 -5.04 -3.68
C ALA A 19 20.56 -5.80 -4.81
N GLY A 20 19.85 -6.67 -5.51
CA GLY A 20 20.39 -7.48 -6.60
C GLY A 20 19.27 -8.04 -7.47
N PRO A 21 19.64 -8.71 -8.58
CA PRO A 21 18.67 -9.34 -9.46
C PRO A 21 17.95 -10.49 -8.76
N GLY A 22 16.67 -10.67 -9.04
CA GLY A 22 15.86 -11.75 -8.48
C GLY A 22 14.40 -11.36 -8.31
N HIS A 23 13.60 -12.29 -7.81
CA HIS A 23 12.22 -12.03 -7.44
C HIS A 23 12.18 -11.21 -6.15
N ALA A 24 11.55 -10.03 -6.21
CA ALA A 24 11.21 -9.27 -5.02
C ALA A 24 9.88 -9.81 -4.45
N PRO A 25 9.73 -9.87 -3.11
CA PRO A 25 8.51 -10.36 -2.49
C PRO A 25 7.30 -9.52 -2.90
N ASP A 26 6.10 -10.12 -2.83
CA ASP A 26 4.81 -9.44 -3.02
C ASP A 26 4.50 -8.50 -1.86
N ALA A 27 5.26 -7.41 -1.76
CA ALA A 27 5.25 -6.47 -0.66
C ALA A 27 5.42 -5.02 -1.14
N VAL A 28 5.04 -4.09 -0.26
CA VAL A 28 5.22 -2.65 -0.45
C VAL A 28 5.82 -2.03 0.80
N ARG A 29 6.56 -0.94 0.63
CA ARG A 29 7.06 -0.10 1.72
C ARG A 29 6.12 1.09 1.94
N LEU A 30 5.88 1.42 3.21
CA LEU A 30 5.05 2.55 3.63
C LEU A 30 5.92 3.66 4.24
N ALA A 31 5.70 4.90 3.81
CA ALA A 31 6.35 6.09 4.38
C ALA A 31 5.44 6.71 5.45
N LEU A 32 5.65 6.35 6.71
CA LEU A 32 4.76 6.77 7.81
C LEU A 32 5.05 8.19 8.32
N ALA A 33 6.22 8.74 8.04
CA ALA A 33 6.65 10.04 8.57
C ALA A 33 6.22 11.25 7.74
N ALA A 34 5.90 11.07 6.46
CA ALA A 34 5.59 12.17 5.55
C ALA A 34 4.12 12.65 5.60
N PRO A 35 3.10 11.76 5.66
CA PRO A 35 1.71 12.19 5.77
C PRO A 35 1.36 12.66 7.19
N ALA A 36 0.43 13.62 7.30
CA ALA A 36 -0.19 13.94 8.58
C ALA A 36 -1.01 12.74 9.10
N GLU A 37 -1.11 12.57 10.43
CA GLU A 37 -1.81 11.42 11.04
C GLU A 37 -3.26 11.27 10.54
N ALA A 38 -3.96 12.39 10.36
CA ALA A 38 -5.34 12.43 9.86
C ALA A 38 -5.49 11.85 8.44
N ALA A 39 -4.44 11.90 7.62
CA ALA A 39 -4.42 11.26 6.30
C ALA A 39 -3.86 9.83 6.38
N LEU A 40 -2.96 9.56 7.33
CA LEU A 40 -2.29 8.28 7.47
C LEU A 40 -3.25 7.18 7.94
N ARG A 41 -4.04 7.44 8.98
CA ARG A 41 -4.98 6.46 9.55
C ARG A 41 -5.96 5.86 8.51
N PRO A 42 -6.77 6.66 7.79
CA PRO A 42 -7.70 6.12 6.81
C PRO A 42 -7.00 5.44 5.63
N ALA A 43 -5.80 5.89 5.26
CA ALA A 43 -5.00 5.24 4.22
C ALA A 43 -4.54 3.84 4.66
N LEU A 44 -4.10 3.68 5.91
CA LEU A 44 -3.70 2.37 6.45
C LEU A 44 -4.89 1.41 6.60
N GLU A 45 -6.06 1.91 7.01
CA GLU A 45 -7.29 1.12 7.08
C GLU A 45 -7.70 0.61 5.68
N THR A 46 -7.66 1.49 4.67
CA THR A 46 -7.91 1.10 3.27
C THR A 46 -6.92 0.04 2.78
N LEU A 47 -5.63 0.18 3.12
CA LEU A 47 -4.62 -0.82 2.73
C LEU A 47 -4.83 -2.16 3.44
N LEU A 48 -5.26 -2.15 4.70
CA LEU A 48 -5.60 -3.36 5.45
C LEU A 48 -6.77 -4.10 4.79
N GLU A 49 -7.85 -3.39 4.43
CA GLU A 49 -8.98 -4.00 3.73
C GLU A 49 -8.58 -4.65 2.41
N LEU A 50 -7.76 -3.97 1.61
CA LEU A 50 -7.22 -4.51 0.35
C LEU A 50 -6.33 -5.73 0.57
N ALA A 51 -5.54 -5.75 1.65
CA ALA A 51 -4.66 -6.88 1.97
C ALA A 51 -5.45 -8.11 2.43
N LEU A 52 -6.54 -7.92 3.17
CA LEU A 52 -7.38 -8.99 3.69
C LEU A 52 -8.37 -9.54 2.67
N ASN A 53 -8.95 -8.66 1.84
CA ASN A 53 -10.09 -8.99 0.98
C ASN A 53 -9.75 -8.94 -0.53
N GLY A 54 -8.49 -8.63 -0.87
CA GLY A 54 -8.03 -8.58 -2.25
C GLY A 54 -8.26 -7.23 -2.94
N PRO A 55 -7.83 -7.10 -4.21
CA PRO A 55 -7.75 -5.82 -4.93
C PRO A 55 -9.11 -5.17 -5.24
N ASP A 56 -10.19 -5.95 -5.19
CA ASP A 56 -11.56 -5.53 -5.50
C ASP A 56 -12.40 -5.28 -4.23
N ALA A 57 -11.76 -5.30 -3.04
CA ALA A 57 -12.44 -5.03 -1.78
C ALA A 57 -13.20 -3.70 -1.82
N ALA A 58 -14.47 -3.72 -1.40
CA ALA A 58 -15.27 -2.54 -1.18
C ALA A 58 -14.84 -1.85 0.12
N ILE A 59 -14.78 -0.51 0.11
CA ILE A 59 -14.50 0.24 1.34
C ILE A 59 -15.75 0.19 2.20
N ILE A 60 -15.64 -0.32 3.43
CA ILE A 60 -16.72 -0.19 4.41
C ILE A 60 -16.55 1.19 5.05
N GLY A 61 -17.42 2.13 4.64
CA GLY A 61 -17.42 3.51 5.12
C GLY A 61 -17.90 3.66 6.56
#